data_AF-A0A9P0PT04-F1
#
_entry.id   AF-A0A9P0PT04-F1
#
_cell.length_a   1.000
_cell.length_b   1.000
_cell.length_c   1.000
_cell.angle_alpha   90.00
_cell.angle_beta   90.00
_cell.angle_gamma   90.00
#
_symmetry.space_group_name_H-M   'P 1'
#
loop_
_entity.id
_entity.type
_entity.pdbx_description
1 polymer ?
#
loop_
_entity_poly.entity_id
_entity_poly.type
_entity_poly.pdbx_seq_one_letter_code
_entity_poly.pdbx_strand_id
1 'polypeptide(L)'
;MPRKKRAMRKIGNSSAADVKAGVLLIRQGMSIRKAATSCGVPFTTLKRYYWKTAGSENLDEERFEPNYSVNQIFTASQEEKLKEYFSHCALLFYGLTEENVVKWRINVLS
;
A
#
# COMPACT_ATOMS: atom_id res chain seq x y z
N MET A 1 -20.78 -15.13 19.94
CA MET A 1 -19.33 -15.39 20.05
C MET A 1 -18.55 -14.24 19.42
N PRO A 2 -17.47 -13.74 20.02
CA PRO A 2 -16.64 -12.71 19.40
C PRO A 2 -15.99 -13.25 18.11
N ARG A 3 -16.09 -12.52 17.01
CA ARG A 3 -15.51 -12.92 15.72
C ARG A 3 -13.98 -12.89 15.83
N LYS A 4 -13.30 -14.03 15.57
CA LYS A 4 -11.84 -14.07 15.46
C LYS A 4 -11.37 -13.02 14.44
N LYS A 5 -10.43 -12.15 14.84
CA LYS A 5 -9.83 -11.16 13.94
C LYS A 5 -9.14 -11.90 12.80
N ARG A 6 -9.41 -11.48 11.55
CA ARG A 6 -8.74 -12.01 10.37
C ARG A 6 -7.28 -11.60 10.38
N ALA A 7 -6.39 -12.50 9.95
CA ALA A 7 -4.97 -12.20 9.80
C ALA A 7 -4.77 -11.03 8.83
N MET A 8 -3.71 -10.25 9.06
CA MET A 8 -3.31 -9.16 8.18
C MET A 8 -2.94 -9.75 6.81
N ARG A 9 -3.55 -9.23 5.74
CA ARG A 9 -3.28 -9.69 4.37
C ARG A 9 -1.94 -9.10 3.91
N LYS A 10 -1.07 -9.94 3.35
CA LYS A 10 0.13 -9.48 2.67
C LYS A 10 -0.25 -8.87 1.32
N ILE A 11 0.41 -7.78 0.96
CA ILE A 11 0.30 -7.18 -0.37
C ILE A 11 0.93 -8.14 -1.38
N GLY A 12 0.32 -8.31 -2.55
CA GLY A 12 0.86 -9.15 -3.61
C GLY A 12 2.00 -8.47 -4.36
N ASN A 13 3.01 -9.23 -4.79
CA ASN A 13 4.22 -8.73 -5.44
C ASN A 13 4.17 -8.77 -6.98
N SER A 14 2.98 -8.75 -7.59
CA SER A 14 2.87 -8.82 -9.05
C SER A 14 3.17 -7.46 -9.70
N SER A 15 4.11 -7.44 -10.64
CA SER A 15 4.42 -6.25 -11.44
C SER A 15 3.28 -5.94 -12.42
N ALA A 16 3.07 -4.65 -12.70
CA ALA A 16 2.09 -4.20 -13.71
C ALA A 16 2.39 -4.78 -15.10
N ALA A 17 3.69 -4.89 -15.44
CA ALA A 17 4.14 -5.43 -16.72
C ALA A 17 3.74 -6.91 -16.89
N ASP A 18 3.95 -7.73 -15.86
CA ASP A 18 3.63 -9.16 -15.89
C ASP A 18 2.12 -9.40 -15.98
N VAL A 19 1.33 -8.57 -15.29
CA VAL A 19 -0.14 -8.63 -15.37
C VAL A 19 -0.59 -8.28 -16.78
N LYS A 20 -0.05 -7.22 -17.39
CA LYS A 20 -0.37 -6.82 -18.77
C LYS A 20 -0.02 -7.91 -19.78
N ALA A 21 1.18 -8.49 -19.66
CA ALA A 21 1.62 -9.61 -20.49
C ALA A 21 0.68 -10.81 -20.37
N GLY A 22 0.28 -11.17 -19.15
CA GLY A 22 -0.67 -12.27 -18.93
C GLY A 22 -2.06 -12.00 -19.51
N VAL A 23 -2.56 -10.76 -19.43
CA VAL A 23 -3.85 -10.38 -20.05
C VAL A 23 -3.78 -10.47 -21.58
N LEU A 24 -2.66 -10.05 -22.20
CA LEU A 24 -2.43 -10.19 -23.64
C LEU A 24 -2.47 -11.65 -24.08
N LEU A 25 -1.79 -12.54 -23.35
CA LEU A 25 -1.81 -13.99 -23.64
C LEU A 25 -3.22 -14.57 -23.56
N ILE A 26 -4.03 -14.11 -22.60
CA ILE A 26 -5.43 -14.55 -22.48
C ILE A 26 -6.26 -14.09 -23.68
N ARG A 27 -6.08 -12.84 -24.14
CA ARG A 27 -6.77 -12.33 -25.35
C ARG A 27 -6.37 -13.06 -26.62
N GLN A 28 -5.14 -13.57 -26.68
CA GLN A 28 -4.65 -14.43 -27.77
C GLN A 28 -5.19 -15.87 -27.71
N GLY A 29 -6.05 -16.20 -26.73
CA GLY A 29 -6.71 -17.50 -26.62
C GLY A 29 -6.08 -18.46 -25.60
N MET A 30 -5.06 -18.04 -24.84
CA MET A 30 -4.50 -18.86 -23.77
C MET A 30 -5.45 -18.92 -22.57
N SER A 31 -5.55 -20.08 -21.91
CA SER A 31 -6.35 -20.18 -20.69
C SER A 31 -5.72 -19.36 -19.55
N ILE A 32 -6.57 -18.75 -18.72
CA ILE A 32 -6.14 -17.90 -17.59
C ILE A 32 -5.15 -18.65 -16.66
N ARG A 33 -5.35 -19.95 -16.45
CA ARG A 33 -4.45 -20.77 -15.61
C ARG A 33 -3.06 -20.91 -16.23
N LYS A 34 -2.97 -21.13 -17.55
CA LYS A 34 -1.69 -21.23 -18.27
C LYS A 34 -0.97 -19.89 -18.33
N ALA A 35 -1.69 -18.80 -18.59
CA ALA A 35 -1.14 -17.44 -18.59
C ALA A 35 -0.61 -17.04 -17.19
N ALA A 36 -1.29 -17.47 -16.13
CA ALA A 36 -0.84 -17.23 -14.75
C ALA A 36 0.50 -17.91 -14.45
N THR A 37 0.65 -19.16 -14.86
CA THR A 37 1.92 -19.88 -14.69
C THR A 37 3.04 -19.31 -15.55
N SER A 38 2.76 -18.84 -16.78
CA SER A 38 3.79 -18.29 -17.67
C SER A 38 4.32 -16.94 -17.22
N CYS A 39 3.45 -16.09 -16.66
CA CYS A 39 3.82 -14.74 -16.23
C CYS A 39 4.15 -14.65 -14.73
N GLY A 40 4.07 -15.74 -13.98
CA GLY A 40 4.32 -15.73 -12.53
C GLY A 40 3.32 -14.90 -11.71
N VAL A 41 2.14 -14.61 -12.26
CA VAL A 41 1.10 -13.80 -11.61
C VAL A 41 0.04 -14.72 -11.00
N PRO A 42 -0.45 -14.47 -9.76
CA PRO A 42 -1.52 -15.27 -9.17
C PRO A 42 -2.77 -15.28 -10.06
N PHE A 43 -3.36 -16.47 -10.22
CA PHE A 43 -4.57 -16.67 -11.02
C PHE A 43 -5.69 -15.69 -10.69
N THR A 44 -5.90 -15.41 -9.40
CA THR A 44 -6.95 -14.50 -8.93
C THR A 44 -6.71 -13.06 -9.39
N THR A 45 -5.45 -12.62 -9.38
CA THR A 45 -5.03 -11.29 -9.87
C THR A 45 -5.28 -11.19 -11.37
N LEU A 46 -4.78 -12.15 -12.15
CA LEU A 46 -4.96 -12.16 -13.61
C LEU A 46 -6.43 -12.23 -14.02
N LYS A 47 -7.22 -13.09 -13.36
CA LYS A 47 -8.66 -13.16 -13.59
C LYS A 47 -9.31 -11.79 -13.36
N ARG A 48 -9.04 -11.14 -12.22
CA ARG A 48 -9.59 -9.82 -11.90
C ARG A 48 -9.28 -8.79 -13.00
N TYR A 49 -8.02 -8.70 -13.42
CA TYR A 49 -7.62 -7.73 -14.44
C TYR A 49 -8.20 -8.05 -15.82
N TYR A 50 -8.24 -9.31 -16.23
CA TYR A 50 -8.89 -9.71 -17.48
C TYR A 50 -10.35 -9.25 -17.55
N TRP A 51 -11.15 -9.50 -16.49
CA TRP A 51 -12.55 -9.07 -16.45
C TRP A 51 -12.70 -7.55 -16.38
N LYS A 52 -11.79 -6.85 -15.68
CA LYS A 52 -11.74 -5.39 -15.66
C LYS A 52 -11.54 -4.82 -17.07
N THR A 53 -10.63 -5.42 -17.83
CA THR A 53 -10.28 -4.99 -19.18
C THR A 53 -11.09 -5.71 -20.27
N ALA A 54 -12.17 -6.42 -19.96
CA ALA A 54 -12.85 -7.24 -20.97
C ALA A 54 -13.57 -6.39 -22.04
N GLY A 55 -13.99 -5.17 -21.68
CA GLY A 55 -14.66 -4.24 -22.58
C GLY A 55 -13.77 -3.15 -23.20
N SER A 56 -12.48 -3.09 -22.85
CA SER A 56 -11.56 -2.11 -23.41
C SER A 56 -10.88 -2.64 -24.67
N GLU A 57 -10.91 -1.90 -25.78
CA GLU A 57 -10.14 -2.29 -26.97
C GLU A 57 -8.64 -2.11 -26.73
N ASN A 58 -8.26 -0.96 -26.17
CA ASN A 58 -6.86 -0.59 -25.90
C ASN A 58 -6.45 -0.95 -24.46
N LEU A 59 -5.45 -1.83 -24.33
CA LEU A 59 -4.86 -2.17 -23.03
C LEU A 59 -3.83 -1.14 -22.54
N ASP A 60 -3.40 -0.21 -23.39
CA ASP A 60 -2.40 0.79 -23.03
C ASP A 60 -2.97 1.89 -22.13
N GLU A 61 -4.28 2.13 -22.19
CA GLU A 61 -4.99 3.11 -21.36
C GLU A 61 -5.37 2.54 -19.98
N GLU A 62 -5.22 1.22 -19.79
CA GLU A 62 -5.65 0.52 -18.58
C GLU A 62 -4.55 0.46 -17.52
N ARG A 63 -4.90 0.87 -16.29
CA ARG A 63 -4.02 0.71 -15.13
C ARG A 63 -4.03 -0.74 -14.64
N PHE A 64 -2.87 -1.41 -14.74
CA PHE A 64 -2.61 -2.76 -14.22
C PHE A 64 -2.04 -2.79 -12.80
N GLU A 65 -1.91 -1.62 -12.17
CA GLU A 65 -1.49 -1.50 -10.77
C GLU A 65 -2.69 -1.40 -9.83
N PRO A 66 -2.56 -1.87 -8.57
CA PRO A 66 -3.54 -1.59 -7.55
C PRO A 66 -3.60 -0.09 -7.24
N ASN A 67 -4.81 0.46 -7.06
CA ASN A 67 -4.97 1.85 -6.67
C ASN A 67 -4.93 2.01 -5.15
N TYR A 68 -3.75 2.26 -4.60
CA TYR A 68 -3.58 2.46 -3.15
C TYR A 68 -4.03 3.85 -2.66
N SER A 69 -4.19 4.83 -3.55
CA SER A 69 -4.55 6.18 -3.16
C SER A 69 -5.98 6.30 -2.62
N VAL A 70 -6.86 5.36 -2.96
CA VAL A 70 -8.26 5.37 -2.49
C VAL A 70 -8.37 5.31 -0.96
N ASN A 71 -7.39 4.69 -0.30
CA ASN A 71 -7.37 4.53 1.16
C ASN A 71 -6.36 5.43 1.86
N GLN A 72 -5.73 6.37 1.14
CA GLN A 72 -4.84 7.35 1.77
C GLN A 72 -5.68 8.35 2.56
N ILE A 73 -5.44 8.41 3.87
CA ILE A 73 -6.14 9.31 4.78
C ILE A 73 -5.48 10.70 4.76
N PHE A 74 -4.16 10.74 4.62
CA PHE A 74 -3.37 11.97 4.60
C PHE A 74 -2.89 12.30 3.19
N THR A 75 -2.82 13.59 2.88
CA THR A 75 -2.11 14.06 1.69
C THR A 75 -0.60 13.98 1.91
N ALA A 76 0.19 13.96 0.83
CA ALA A 76 1.67 13.97 0.92
C ALA A 76 2.19 15.13 1.79
N SER A 77 1.59 16.32 1.65
CA SER A 77 1.92 17.48 2.47
C SER A 77 1.57 17.34 3.96
N GLN A 78 0.52 16.58 4.29
CA GLN A 78 0.15 16.28 5.67
C GLN A 78 1.09 15.23 6.28
N GLU A 79 1.46 14.21 5.51
CA GLU A 79 2.44 13.20 5.95
C GLU A 79 3.81 13.83 6.22
N GLU A 80 4.23 14.79 5.39
CA GLU A 80 5.49 15.52 5.59
C GLU A 80 5.47 16.35 6.87
N LYS A 81 4.39 17.11 7.11
CA LYS A 81 4.20 17.85 8.37
C LYS A 81 4.18 16.94 9.60
N LEU A 82 3.52 15.79 9.51
CA LEU A 82 3.51 14.81 10.60
C LEU A 82 4.90 14.25 10.85
N LYS A 83 5.67 13.95 9.79
CA LYS A 83 7.04 13.46 9.91
C LYS A 83 7.94 14.50 10.57
N GLU A 84 7.84 15.76 10.18
CA GLU A 84 8.57 16.88 10.81
C GLU A 84 8.18 17.02 12.28
N TYR A 85 6.88 16.99 12.58
CA TYR A 85 6.38 17.07 13.95
C TYR A 85 6.90 15.92 14.82
N PHE A 86 6.81 14.67 14.36
CA PHE A 86 7.33 13.52 15.11
C PHE A 86 8.84 13.59 15.29
N SER A 87 9.58 14.08 14.28
CA SER A 87 11.03 14.27 14.38
C SER A 87 11.38 15.37 15.38
N HIS A 88 10.61 16.45 15.39
CA HIS A 88 10.76 17.54 16.35
C HIS A 88 10.45 17.10 17.77
N CYS A 89 9.32 16.39 17.98
CA CYS A 89 8.99 15.80 19.27
C CYS A 89 10.06 14.80 19.71
N ALA A 90 10.52 13.92 18.82
CA ALA A 90 11.62 13.02 19.11
C ALA A 90 12.84 13.81 19.61
N LEU A 91 13.30 14.84 18.91
CA LEU A 91 14.43 15.66 19.33
C LEU A 91 14.21 16.37 20.67
N LEU A 92 12.98 16.84 20.95
CA LEU A 92 12.62 17.45 22.24
C LEU A 92 12.65 16.43 23.39
N PHE A 93 12.23 15.19 23.15
CA PHE A 93 12.15 14.14 24.17
C PHE A 93 13.44 13.30 24.30
N TYR A 94 14.28 13.22 23.27
CA TYR A 94 15.61 12.60 23.30
C TYR A 94 16.68 13.44 24.05
N GLY A 95 16.24 14.29 24.99
CA GLY A 95 17.10 15.04 25.92
C GLY A 95 16.47 15.32 27.29
N LEU A 96 15.22 14.90 27.52
CA LEU A 96 14.55 15.03 28.82
C LEU A 96 14.27 13.62 29.38
N THR A 97 15.20 13.14 30.20
CA THR A 97 14.87 12.07 31.16
C THR A 97 13.78 12.58 32.11
N GLU A 98 12.98 11.68 32.69
CA GLU A 98 11.90 12.02 33.63
C GLU A 98 12.37 12.95 34.76
N GLU A 99 13.64 12.82 35.18
CA GLU A 99 14.32 13.69 36.15
C GLU A 99 14.37 15.17 35.73
N ASN A 100 14.58 15.46 34.44
CA ASN A 100 14.62 16.83 33.93
C ASN A 100 13.23 17.46 33.95
N VAL A 101 12.17 16.71 33.63
CA VAL A 101 10.79 17.22 33.65
C VAL A 101 10.36 17.64 35.07
N VAL A 102 10.78 16.89 36.10
CA VAL A 102 10.51 17.24 37.50
C VAL A 102 11.31 18.47 37.94
N LYS A 103 12.57 18.60 37.51
CA LYS A 103 13.44 19.74 37.84
C LYS A 103 12.94 21.06 37.23
N TRP A 104 12.39 21.04 36.02
CA TRP A 104 11.79 22.22 35.39
C TRP A 104 10.48 22.66 36.06
N ARG A 105 9.71 21.72 36.63
CA ARG A 105 8.43 22.03 37.30
C ARG A 105 8.61 22.81 38.62
N ILE A 106 9.79 22.74 39.25
CA ILE A 106 10.09 23.45 40.50
C ILE A 106 10.56 24.89 40.22
N ASN A 107 11.27 25.15 39.12
CA ASN A 107 11.83 26.48 38.79
C ASN A 107 10.86 27.46 38.12
N VAL A 108 9.70 27.01 37.61
CA VAL A 108 8.69 27.89 37.00
C VAL A 108 7.69 28.44 38.03
N LEU A 109 7.79 28.00 39.29
CA LEU A 109 6.90 28.40 40.40
C LEU A 109 7.60 29.20 41.52
N SER A 110 8.83 29.69 41.28
CA SER A 110 9.57 30.61 42.17
C SER A 110 9.86 31.92 41.47
#